data_AF-A0A9W9AS83-F1
#
_entry.id   AF-A0A9W9AS83-F1
#
_cell.length_a   1.000
_cell.length_b   1.000
_cell.length_c   1.000
_cell.angle_alpha   90.00
_cell.angle_beta   90.00
_cell.angle_gamma   90.00
#
_symmetry.space_group_name_H-M   'P 1'
#
loop_
_entity.id
_entity.type
_entity.pdbx_description
1 polymer ?
#
loop_
_entity_poly.entity_id
_entity_poly.type
_entity_poly.pdbx_seq_one_letter_code
_entity_poly.pdbx_strand_id
1 'polypeptide(L)'
;MADEATEETALLQDVSSAPLPLLRDFISRLNSISPEDLVQTDVLQPAQLSNHRALRTSFSIIVLLVFREQKTREKASQYSPWDDWKHEMLTDQWVKTIDENIEQIWTTFLGTFCSSRDVEIALWTEFLVDEKGKAFRVADFVSKHPKLLNDRVVELALNYRWKRGALLDPSSSRQYLTSRYDALCTPWIYHALDLASQIAFLLLLISYVLNPPRPAFFSLPLEYIGYREVVLIVLSTAVILHSWTASMPFALTLAAFLLNLPSAPLPSESSFNILLLSLVLLLIQLHFPLCPSPFLLIRPERCLPLAALIVNSVFGPIMKVLLLFLPVLLLSVLFLSYALSDVFLVVSFVLVPAPIPTRELFFILVASTFIIILLSVLVLVPASISYVRGYSWDQYSASNGQMARAQFYRSVVRYSKPYPFPPPFNILYFVFILVPAQVLPYFDISISSLSILEKILWRAIVGPFVVIVRFLTLGLS
;
A
#
# COMPACT_ATOMS: atom_id res chain seq x y z
N MET A 1 26.52 -43.33 -35.46
CA MET A 1 25.55 -42.23 -35.53
C MET A 1 25.78 -41.39 -34.30
N ALA A 2 26.50 -40.31 -34.50
CA ALA A 2 26.84 -39.33 -33.47
C ALA A 2 25.67 -38.35 -33.43
N ASP A 3 24.95 -38.32 -32.32
CA ASP A 3 24.01 -37.23 -32.04
C ASP A 3 24.82 -36.08 -31.45
N GLU A 4 24.82 -34.98 -32.20
CA GLU A 4 25.39 -33.70 -31.84
C GLU A 4 24.80 -33.20 -30.52
N ALA A 5 25.66 -33.03 -29.52
CA ALA A 5 25.33 -32.27 -28.33
C ALA A 5 25.24 -30.79 -28.74
N THR A 6 24.03 -30.25 -28.79
CA THR A 6 23.78 -28.83 -29.02
C THR A 6 24.36 -27.99 -27.88
N GLU A 7 25.21 -27.02 -28.24
CA GLU A 7 25.96 -26.10 -27.37
C GLU A 7 25.11 -25.15 -26.50
N GLU A 8 23.79 -25.31 -26.43
CA GLU A 8 22.90 -24.40 -25.69
C GLU A 8 22.79 -24.68 -24.17
N THR A 9 23.43 -25.74 -23.66
CA THR A 9 23.34 -26.10 -22.24
C THR A 9 24.48 -25.57 -21.37
N ALA A 10 25.48 -24.88 -21.94
CA ALA A 10 26.70 -24.47 -21.21
C ALA A 10 26.76 -22.99 -20.76
N LEU A 11 25.78 -22.14 -21.11
CA LEU A 11 25.86 -20.68 -20.89
C LEU A 11 24.75 -20.07 -20.02
N LEU A 12 24.17 -20.82 -19.10
CA LEU A 12 23.37 -20.26 -18.02
C LEU A 12 24.20 -20.28 -16.74
N GLN A 13 25.21 -19.39 -16.67
CA GLN A 13 25.83 -19.05 -15.39
C GLN A 13 24.73 -18.53 -14.45
N ASP A 14 24.61 -19.17 -13.28
CA ASP A 14 23.68 -18.80 -12.22
C ASP A 14 23.90 -17.32 -11.83
N VAL A 15 22.99 -16.46 -12.31
CA VAL A 15 22.89 -15.03 -11.98
C VAL A 15 22.78 -14.80 -10.46
N SER A 16 22.41 -15.83 -9.69
CA SER A 16 22.26 -15.80 -8.24
C SER A 16 23.57 -15.82 -7.43
N SER A 17 24.73 -16.01 -8.07
CA SER A 17 26.02 -16.20 -7.39
C SER A 17 27.05 -15.07 -7.57
N ALA A 18 26.78 -14.10 -8.43
CA ALA A 18 27.69 -12.96 -8.63
C ALA A 18 27.59 -11.98 -7.45
N PRO A 19 28.72 -11.51 -6.88
CA PRO A 19 28.70 -10.48 -5.83
C PRO A 19 28.12 -9.19 -6.41
N LEU A 20 26.93 -8.79 -5.94
CA LEU A 20 26.26 -7.58 -6.37
C LEU A 20 26.91 -6.35 -5.74
N PRO A 21 27.14 -5.26 -6.50
CA PRO A 21 27.72 -4.03 -5.97
C PRO A 21 26.76 -3.32 -4.99
N LEU A 22 27.34 -2.67 -3.98
CA LEU A 22 26.61 -1.84 -3.01
C LEU A 22 26.24 -0.49 -3.64
N LEU A 23 25.01 -0.01 -3.39
CA LEU A 23 24.52 1.23 -3.99
C LEU A 23 25.21 2.48 -3.42
N ARG A 24 25.59 2.48 -2.14
CA ARG A 24 26.12 3.66 -1.44
C ARG A 24 27.35 4.25 -2.09
N ASP A 25 28.27 3.41 -2.55
CA ASP A 25 29.51 3.86 -3.18
C ASP A 25 29.23 4.67 -4.45
N PHE A 26 28.25 4.23 -5.24
CA PHE A 26 27.87 4.91 -6.47
C PHE A 26 27.07 6.19 -6.21
N ILE A 27 26.16 6.17 -5.24
CA ILE A 27 25.42 7.36 -4.81
C ILE A 27 26.38 8.44 -4.29
N SER A 28 27.43 8.05 -3.54
CA SER A 28 28.44 8.98 -3.05
C SER A 28 29.22 9.66 -4.17
N ARG A 29 29.54 8.91 -5.24
CA ARG A 29 30.20 9.45 -6.44
C ARG A 29 29.29 10.39 -7.21
N LEU A 30 28.00 10.06 -7.35
CA LEU A 30 27.02 10.92 -8.02
C LEU A 30 26.85 12.27 -7.33
N ASN A 31 26.97 12.34 -6.00
CA ASN A 31 26.91 13.61 -5.27
C ASN A 31 28.07 14.57 -5.61
N SER A 32 29.17 14.09 -6.19
CA SER A 32 30.32 14.91 -6.57
C SER A 32 30.27 15.42 -8.02
N ILE A 33 29.28 14.99 -8.80
CA ILE A 33 29.19 15.23 -10.24
C ILE A 33 28.17 16.36 -10.50
N SER A 34 28.37 17.15 -11.55
CA SER A 34 27.43 18.18 -12.00
C SER A 34 26.29 17.56 -12.84
N PRO A 35 25.11 18.21 -12.98
CA PRO A 35 24.00 17.61 -13.73
C PRO A 35 24.36 17.39 -15.21
N GLU A 36 25.21 18.23 -15.79
CA GLU A 36 25.62 18.17 -17.18
C GLU A 36 26.55 16.96 -17.46
N ASP A 37 27.37 16.60 -16.47
CA ASP A 37 28.33 15.49 -16.55
C ASP A 37 27.68 14.11 -16.34
N LEU A 38 26.43 14.07 -15.87
CA LEU A 38 25.70 12.82 -15.63
C LEU A 38 25.42 12.04 -16.92
N VAL A 39 25.28 12.74 -18.05
CA VAL A 39 24.94 12.13 -19.35
C VAL A 39 26.12 11.36 -19.96
N GLN A 40 27.36 11.71 -19.60
CA GLN A 40 28.57 11.17 -20.23
C GLN A 40 29.32 10.14 -19.38
N THR A 41 28.84 9.83 -18.18
CA THR A 41 29.65 9.13 -17.18
C THR A 41 29.48 7.61 -17.20
N ASP A 42 30.59 6.89 -17.44
CA ASP A 42 30.75 5.44 -17.20
C ASP A 42 30.54 5.04 -15.72
N VAL A 43 30.37 6.02 -14.83
CA VAL A 43 30.14 5.86 -13.39
C VAL A 43 28.96 4.95 -13.09
N LEU A 44 27.94 4.90 -13.97
CA LEU A 44 26.76 4.06 -13.80
C LEU A 44 26.96 2.58 -14.17
N GLN A 45 28.16 2.20 -14.62
CA GLN A 45 28.48 0.86 -15.15
C GLN A 45 29.50 0.15 -14.26
N PRO A 46 29.07 -0.70 -13.31
CA PRO A 46 30.00 -1.50 -12.54
C PRO A 46 30.69 -2.52 -13.44
N ALA A 47 32.03 -2.55 -13.40
CA ALA A 47 32.84 -3.52 -14.16
C ALA A 47 32.46 -4.98 -13.85
N GLN A 48 31.95 -5.24 -12.64
CA GLN A 48 31.51 -6.57 -12.18
C GLN A 48 30.28 -7.10 -12.94
N LEU A 49 29.45 -6.22 -13.53
CA LEU A 49 28.22 -6.59 -14.22
C LEU A 49 28.35 -6.48 -15.76
N SER A 50 29.57 -6.34 -16.29
CA SER A 50 29.82 -6.14 -17.73
C SER A 50 29.19 -7.23 -18.59
N ASN A 51 29.13 -8.47 -18.07
CA ASN A 51 28.66 -9.65 -18.80
C ASN A 51 27.14 -9.84 -18.72
N HIS A 52 26.45 -9.16 -17.79
CA HIS A 52 25.02 -9.31 -17.57
C HIS A 52 24.27 -8.01 -17.81
N ARG A 53 23.76 -7.87 -19.03
CA ARG A 53 23.11 -6.64 -19.47
C ARG A 53 21.87 -6.26 -18.66
N ALA A 54 20.96 -7.20 -18.38
CA ALA A 54 19.76 -6.93 -17.60
C ALA A 54 20.08 -6.46 -16.17
N LEU A 55 21.09 -7.07 -15.54
CA LEU A 55 21.58 -6.67 -14.22
C LEU A 55 22.20 -5.27 -14.25
N ARG A 56 23.02 -4.98 -15.27
CA ARG A 56 23.60 -3.65 -15.47
C ARG A 56 22.52 -2.59 -15.64
N THR A 57 21.51 -2.84 -16.47
CA THR A 57 20.36 -1.93 -16.63
C THR A 57 19.61 -1.75 -15.32
N SER A 58 19.33 -2.83 -14.59
CA SER A 58 18.69 -2.77 -13.27
C SER A 58 19.46 -1.89 -12.30
N PHE A 59 20.78 -2.10 -12.23
CA PHE A 59 21.69 -1.38 -11.36
C PHE A 59 21.77 0.12 -11.71
N SER A 60 21.95 0.47 -12.98
CA SER A 60 22.02 1.87 -13.38
C SER A 60 20.70 2.61 -13.10
N ILE A 61 19.55 1.97 -13.39
CA ILE A 61 18.23 2.56 -13.13
C ILE A 61 17.99 2.73 -11.62
N ILE A 62 18.33 1.73 -10.80
CA ILE A 62 18.07 1.82 -9.37
C ILE A 62 18.94 2.86 -8.67
N VAL A 63 20.21 2.99 -9.06
CA VAL A 63 21.11 4.03 -8.54
C VAL A 63 20.52 5.41 -8.84
N LEU A 64 20.07 5.65 -10.08
CA LEU A 64 19.44 6.91 -10.48
C LEU A 64 18.13 7.17 -9.73
N LEU A 65 17.28 6.15 -9.52
CA LEU A 65 16.01 6.29 -8.81
C LEU A 65 16.21 6.60 -7.31
N VAL A 66 17.20 5.97 -6.67
CA VAL A 66 17.55 6.27 -5.28
C VAL A 66 18.15 7.67 -5.17
N PHE A 67 19.03 8.05 -6.10
CA PHE A 67 19.61 9.40 -6.14
C PHE A 67 18.54 10.48 -6.35
N ARG A 68 17.57 10.23 -7.24
CA ARG A 68 16.38 11.08 -7.43
C ARG A 68 15.61 11.27 -6.14
N GLU A 69 15.31 10.18 -5.40
CA GLU A 69 14.58 10.28 -4.13
C GLU A 69 15.37 11.05 -3.07
N GLN A 70 16.70 10.93 -3.03
CA GLN A 70 17.54 11.73 -2.15
C GLN A 70 17.43 13.22 -2.49
N LYS A 71 17.53 13.59 -3.76
CA LYS A 71 17.44 14.99 -4.21
C LYS A 71 16.06 15.61 -4.00
N THR A 72 14.97 14.86 -4.23
CA THR A 72 13.61 15.36 -3.97
C THR A 72 13.31 15.54 -2.48
N ARG A 73 14.01 14.83 -1.59
CA ARG A 73 13.84 14.95 -0.13
C ARG A 73 14.77 15.99 0.51
N GLU A 74 15.78 16.44 -0.21
CA GLU A 74 16.71 17.47 0.24
C GLU A 74 15.90 18.77 0.43
N LYS A 75 15.71 19.18 1.68
CA LYS A 75 15.04 20.44 2.00
C LYS A 75 16.08 21.54 2.03
N ALA A 76 15.76 22.66 1.39
CA ALA A 76 16.55 23.88 1.53
C ALA A 76 16.63 24.25 3.02
N SER A 77 17.85 24.43 3.50
CA SER A 77 18.17 24.83 4.86
C SER A 77 18.70 26.27 4.81
N GLN A 78 17.90 27.24 4.36
CA GLN A 78 18.31 28.65 4.36
C GLN A 78 17.12 29.62 4.36
N TYR A 79 17.34 30.84 4.87
CA TYR A 79 16.32 31.81 5.30
C TYR A 79 15.84 32.77 4.19
N SER A 80 16.33 32.64 2.95
CA SER A 80 16.03 33.58 1.87
C SER A 80 15.11 32.95 0.81
N PRO A 81 13.99 33.58 0.46
CA PRO A 81 13.13 33.13 -0.65
C PRO A 81 13.86 32.96 -1.99
N TRP A 82 14.96 33.71 -2.21
CA TRP A 82 15.78 33.58 -3.41
C TRP A 82 16.59 32.28 -3.42
N ASP A 83 17.12 31.87 -2.28
CA ASP A 83 17.88 30.64 -2.15
C ASP A 83 16.96 29.42 -2.25
N ASP A 84 15.74 29.52 -1.70
CA ASP A 84 14.68 28.52 -1.86
C ASP A 84 14.29 28.34 -3.33
N TRP A 85 14.02 29.44 -4.05
CA TRP A 85 13.69 29.40 -5.48
C TRP A 85 14.85 28.82 -6.31
N LYS A 86 16.09 29.23 -6.02
CA LYS A 86 17.28 28.69 -6.72
C LYS A 86 17.46 27.20 -6.45
N HIS A 87 17.24 26.76 -5.21
CA HIS A 87 17.28 25.35 -4.85
C HIS A 87 16.18 24.55 -5.55
N GLU A 88 14.95 25.08 -5.64
CA GLU A 88 13.84 24.47 -6.38
C GLU A 88 14.18 24.30 -7.86
N MET A 89 14.66 25.36 -8.52
CA MET A 89 15.09 25.31 -9.92
C MET A 89 16.21 24.29 -10.18
N LEU A 90 17.23 24.24 -9.30
CA LEU A 90 18.30 23.25 -9.41
C LEU A 90 17.79 21.82 -9.19
N THR A 91 16.89 21.63 -8.23
CA THR A 91 16.28 20.32 -7.94
C THR A 91 15.45 19.85 -9.13
N ASP A 92 14.66 20.73 -9.73
CA ASP A 92 13.88 20.44 -10.94
C ASP A 92 14.77 20.08 -12.12
N GLN A 93 15.88 20.82 -12.32
CA GLN A 93 16.86 20.50 -13.34
C GLN A 93 17.47 19.11 -13.11
N TRP A 94 17.91 18.80 -11.89
CA TRP A 94 18.42 17.48 -11.52
C TRP A 94 17.41 16.37 -11.78
N VAL A 95 16.17 16.53 -11.32
CA VAL A 95 15.11 15.53 -11.50
C VAL A 95 14.83 15.30 -12.98
N LYS A 96 14.80 16.37 -13.79
CA LYS A 96 14.58 16.26 -15.24
C LYS A 96 15.73 15.50 -15.91
N THR A 97 16.98 15.85 -15.63
CA THR A 97 18.15 15.17 -16.21
C THR A 97 18.23 13.71 -15.78
N ILE A 98 17.87 13.38 -14.53
CA ILE A 98 17.81 12.00 -14.07
C ILE A 98 16.70 11.22 -14.80
N ASP A 99 15.50 11.79 -14.93
CA ASP A 99 14.36 11.16 -15.60
C ASP A 99 14.63 10.93 -17.11
N GLU A 100 15.38 11.82 -17.77
CA GLU A 100 15.85 11.66 -19.15
C GLU A 100 16.87 10.52 -19.27
N ASN A 101 17.86 10.44 -18.37
CA ASN A 101 18.85 9.35 -18.37
C ASN A 101 18.20 7.99 -18.09
N ILE A 102 17.24 7.90 -17.17
CA ILE A 102 16.50 6.66 -16.90
C ILE A 102 15.75 6.22 -18.15
N GLU A 103 15.08 7.14 -18.85
CA GLU A 103 14.40 6.83 -20.10
C GLU A 103 15.38 6.36 -21.18
N GLN A 104 16.51 7.04 -21.36
CA GLN A 104 17.51 6.64 -22.35
C GLN A 104 18.05 5.25 -22.07
N ILE A 105 18.38 4.93 -20.81
CA ILE A 105 18.87 3.60 -20.41
C ILE A 105 17.78 2.53 -20.65
N TRP A 106 16.53 2.82 -20.27
CA TRP A 106 15.42 1.88 -20.44
C TRP A 106 15.06 1.65 -21.90
N THR A 107 14.99 2.70 -22.71
CA THR A 107 14.71 2.60 -24.16
C THR A 107 15.86 1.91 -24.91
N THR A 108 17.12 2.18 -24.55
CA THR A 108 18.28 1.45 -25.10
C THR A 108 18.27 -0.02 -24.70
N PHE A 109 17.80 -0.34 -23.49
CA PHE A 109 17.59 -1.71 -23.07
C PHE A 109 16.52 -2.39 -23.93
N LEU A 110 15.34 -1.78 -24.09
CA LEU A 110 14.25 -2.33 -24.89
C LEU A 110 14.50 -2.35 -26.40
N GLY A 111 15.36 -1.46 -26.93
CA GLY A 111 15.65 -1.32 -28.36
C GLY A 111 16.40 -2.50 -28.99
N THR A 112 16.83 -3.44 -28.18
CA THR A 112 17.48 -4.69 -28.60
C THR A 112 16.61 -5.90 -28.29
N PHE A 113 16.95 -7.07 -28.80
CA PHE A 113 16.26 -8.30 -28.40
C PHE A 113 16.33 -8.54 -26.87
N CYS A 114 15.18 -8.53 -26.21
CA CYS A 114 15.03 -8.80 -24.77
C CYS A 114 14.08 -9.97 -24.55
N SER A 115 14.50 -10.94 -23.74
CA SER A 115 13.61 -12.00 -23.28
C SER A 115 12.72 -11.52 -22.13
N SER A 116 11.60 -12.22 -21.88
CA SER A 116 10.76 -11.95 -20.70
C SER A 116 11.53 -12.09 -19.38
N ARG A 117 12.57 -12.96 -19.35
CA ARG A 117 13.42 -13.17 -18.19
C ARG A 117 14.32 -11.97 -17.94
N ASP A 118 14.86 -11.36 -19.00
CA ASP A 118 15.71 -10.17 -18.88
C ASP A 118 14.94 -8.98 -18.29
N VAL A 119 13.69 -8.80 -18.71
CA VAL A 119 12.81 -7.75 -18.16
C VAL A 119 12.51 -8.01 -16.68
N GLU A 120 12.27 -9.26 -16.29
CA GLU A 120 12.03 -9.60 -14.89
C GLU A 120 13.27 -9.39 -14.03
N ILE A 121 14.45 -9.81 -14.51
CA ILE A 121 15.73 -9.52 -13.85
C ILE A 121 15.92 -8.01 -13.71
N ALA A 122 15.65 -7.24 -14.76
CA ALA A 122 15.80 -5.78 -14.73
C ALA A 122 14.89 -5.11 -13.68
N LEU A 123 13.68 -5.62 -13.47
CA LEU A 123 12.70 -5.02 -12.56
C LEU A 123 12.82 -5.50 -11.10
N TRP A 124 13.13 -6.78 -10.90
CA TRP A 124 12.99 -7.45 -9.61
C TRP A 124 14.29 -7.82 -8.90
N THR A 125 15.45 -7.60 -9.53
CA THR A 125 16.75 -7.81 -8.86
C THR A 125 16.88 -6.87 -7.66
N GLU A 126 17.28 -7.44 -6.53
CA GLU A 126 17.46 -6.76 -5.25
C GLU A 126 18.92 -6.28 -5.11
N PHE A 127 19.10 -4.99 -4.84
CA PHE A 127 20.41 -4.40 -4.55
C PHE A 127 20.42 -3.82 -3.13
N LEU A 128 21.50 -4.09 -2.40
CA LEU A 128 21.69 -3.60 -1.04
C LEU A 128 22.30 -2.21 -1.04
N VAL A 129 21.79 -1.33 -0.18
CA VAL A 129 22.39 0.01 0.03
C VAL A 129 23.74 -0.10 0.74
N ASP A 130 23.75 -0.87 1.83
CA ASP A 130 24.88 -1.16 2.71
C ASP A 130 24.83 -2.66 3.06
N GLU A 131 25.91 -3.24 3.61
CA GLU A 131 25.97 -4.67 3.99
C GLU A 131 24.85 -5.12 4.94
N LYS A 132 24.33 -4.21 5.77
CA LYS A 132 23.18 -4.43 6.67
C LYS A 132 21.97 -3.60 6.28
N GLY A 133 22.02 -2.97 5.11
CA GLY A 133 21.04 -1.99 4.64
C GLY A 133 19.80 -2.64 4.06
N LYS A 134 18.82 -1.79 3.74
CA LYS A 134 17.60 -2.20 3.05
C LYS A 134 17.93 -2.57 1.60
N ALA A 135 17.33 -3.66 1.11
CA ALA A 135 17.35 -3.98 -0.31
C ALA A 135 16.33 -3.14 -1.07
N PHE A 136 16.72 -2.65 -2.25
CA PHE A 136 15.84 -1.94 -3.17
C PHE A 136 15.74 -2.69 -4.50
N ARG A 137 14.59 -2.55 -5.16
CA ARG A 137 14.34 -3.02 -6.53
C ARG A 137 13.85 -1.87 -7.40
N VAL A 138 14.11 -1.94 -8.71
CA VAL A 138 13.54 -0.98 -9.66
C VAL A 138 12.01 -0.93 -9.55
N ALA A 139 11.36 -2.09 -9.39
CA ALA A 139 9.92 -2.21 -9.19
C ALA A 139 9.36 -1.34 -8.04
N ASP A 140 10.12 -1.14 -6.95
CA ASP A 140 9.68 -0.36 -5.78
C ASP A 140 9.46 1.13 -6.14
N PHE A 141 10.11 1.62 -7.19
CA PHE A 141 10.12 3.02 -7.61
C PHE A 141 9.28 3.30 -8.86
N VAL A 142 8.84 2.27 -9.60
CA VAL A 142 8.04 2.44 -10.84
C VAL A 142 6.81 3.32 -10.60
N SER A 143 6.15 3.18 -9.44
CA SER A 143 4.96 3.98 -9.10
C SER A 143 5.22 5.48 -8.89
N LYS A 144 6.49 5.90 -8.80
CA LYS A 144 6.90 7.30 -8.61
C LYS A 144 7.44 7.94 -9.89
N HIS A 145 7.80 7.14 -10.90
CA HIS A 145 8.44 7.63 -12.12
C HIS A 145 7.45 7.64 -13.30
N PRO A 146 7.14 8.81 -13.89
CA PRO A 146 6.01 8.96 -14.82
C PRO A 146 6.16 8.15 -16.12
N LYS A 147 7.37 8.02 -16.68
CA LYS A 147 7.57 7.28 -17.94
C LYS A 147 7.49 5.76 -17.73
N LEU A 148 8.28 5.21 -16.80
CA LEU A 148 8.18 3.81 -16.38
C LEU A 148 6.76 3.40 -15.96
N LEU A 149 6.00 4.30 -15.33
CA LEU A 149 4.61 4.04 -14.96
C LEU A 149 3.69 3.78 -16.16
N ASN A 150 3.92 4.52 -17.26
CA ASN A 150 3.11 4.46 -18.48
C ASN A 150 3.69 3.51 -19.54
N ASP A 151 4.84 2.89 -19.27
CA ASP A 151 5.48 1.94 -20.18
C ASP A 151 4.68 0.62 -20.28
N ARG A 152 4.40 0.19 -21.52
CA ARG A 152 3.58 -1.00 -21.78
C ARG A 152 4.29 -2.29 -21.40
N VAL A 153 5.61 -2.38 -21.54
CA VAL A 153 6.39 -3.57 -21.18
C VAL A 153 6.38 -3.74 -19.67
N VAL A 154 6.56 -2.65 -18.93
CA VAL A 154 6.46 -2.65 -17.45
C VAL A 154 5.06 -3.06 -17.01
N GLU A 155 4.00 -2.52 -17.63
CA GLU A 155 2.62 -2.90 -17.31
C GLU A 155 2.39 -4.41 -17.50
N LEU A 156 2.81 -4.96 -18.64
CA LEU A 156 2.66 -6.38 -18.96
C LEU A 156 3.47 -7.25 -18.00
N ALA A 157 4.70 -6.86 -17.67
CA ALA A 157 5.56 -7.58 -16.72
C ALA A 157 4.95 -7.61 -15.31
N LEU A 158 4.39 -6.49 -14.84
CA LEU A 158 3.74 -6.42 -13.53
C LEU A 158 2.41 -7.19 -13.50
N ASN A 159 1.62 -7.15 -14.57
CA ASN A 159 0.39 -7.96 -14.69
C ASN A 159 0.70 -9.47 -14.75
N TYR A 160 1.79 -9.84 -15.43
CA TYR A 160 2.29 -11.21 -15.45
C TYR A 160 2.66 -11.65 -14.03
N ARG A 161 3.52 -10.88 -13.34
CA ARG A 161 3.94 -11.16 -11.96
C ARG A 161 2.75 -11.25 -11.00
N TRP A 162 1.77 -10.36 -11.14
CA TRP A 162 0.56 -10.35 -10.34
C TRP A 162 -0.19 -11.69 -10.39
N LYS A 163 -0.45 -12.18 -11.61
CA LYS A 163 -1.27 -13.38 -11.84
C LYS A 163 -0.51 -14.70 -11.69
N ARG A 164 0.75 -14.73 -12.14
CA ARG A 164 1.56 -15.96 -12.25
C ARG A 164 2.66 -16.08 -11.21
N GLY A 165 2.93 -15.02 -10.43
CA GLY A 165 4.02 -15.02 -9.46
C GLY A 165 5.39 -14.86 -10.12
N ALA A 166 6.44 -15.21 -9.39
CA ALA A 166 7.82 -15.14 -9.86
C ALA A 166 8.11 -16.19 -10.92
N LEU A 167 8.91 -15.88 -11.95
CA LEU A 167 9.48 -16.96 -12.77
C LEU A 167 10.42 -17.79 -11.89
N LEU A 168 10.17 -19.09 -11.87
CA LEU A 168 11.04 -20.06 -11.23
C LEU A 168 12.33 -20.19 -12.02
N ASP A 169 13.47 -20.22 -11.34
CA ASP A 169 14.74 -20.61 -11.96
C ASP A 169 14.82 -22.14 -12.04
N PRO A 170 14.81 -22.75 -13.23
CA PRO A 170 14.78 -24.19 -13.38
C PRO A 170 16.08 -24.88 -12.95
N SER A 171 17.18 -24.16 -12.72
CA SER A 171 18.49 -24.72 -12.34
C SER A 171 18.55 -25.29 -10.91
N SER A 172 17.63 -24.90 -10.03
CA SER A 172 17.58 -25.34 -8.63
C SER A 172 16.94 -26.74 -8.46
N SER A 173 17.66 -27.79 -8.85
CA SER A 173 17.17 -29.19 -8.83
C SER A 173 16.88 -29.76 -7.43
N ARG A 174 17.60 -29.32 -6.38
CA ARG A 174 17.49 -29.90 -5.02
C ARG A 174 16.27 -29.43 -4.21
N GLN A 175 15.57 -28.38 -4.64
CA GLN A 175 14.42 -27.78 -3.91
C GLN A 175 13.11 -27.87 -4.69
N TYR A 176 13.01 -28.81 -5.62
CA TYR A 176 11.93 -28.88 -6.61
C TYR A 176 10.51 -28.87 -6.03
N LEU A 177 10.25 -29.62 -4.95
CA LEU A 177 8.92 -29.68 -4.35
C LEU A 177 8.58 -28.40 -3.58
N THR A 178 9.53 -27.88 -2.80
CA THR A 178 9.35 -26.62 -2.08
C THR A 178 9.25 -25.42 -3.02
N SER A 179 9.95 -25.43 -4.16
CA SER A 179 9.87 -24.38 -5.15
C SER A 179 8.55 -24.43 -5.93
N ARG A 180 8.05 -25.64 -6.26
CA ARG A 180 6.68 -25.80 -6.81
C ARG A 180 5.62 -25.31 -5.86
N TYR A 181 5.77 -25.58 -4.56
CA TYR A 181 4.87 -25.09 -3.53
C TYR A 181 4.89 -23.55 -3.46
N ASP A 182 6.07 -22.96 -3.37
CA ASP A 182 6.24 -21.50 -3.33
C ASP A 182 5.74 -20.85 -4.65
N ALA A 183 5.82 -21.54 -5.79
CA ALA A 183 5.31 -21.04 -7.08
C ALA A 183 3.79 -21.01 -7.21
N LEU A 184 3.07 -21.80 -6.41
CA LEU A 184 1.62 -21.65 -6.30
C LEU A 184 1.24 -20.31 -5.67
N CYS A 185 2.18 -19.65 -5.00
CA CYS A 185 1.93 -18.50 -4.16
C CYS A 185 2.13 -17.21 -4.96
N THR A 186 1.09 -16.82 -5.70
CA THR A 186 1.12 -15.60 -6.51
C THR A 186 0.67 -14.38 -5.70
N PRO A 187 1.16 -13.17 -6.02
CA PRO A 187 0.72 -11.92 -5.41
C PRO A 187 -0.80 -11.75 -5.37
N TRP A 188 -1.48 -12.18 -6.43
CA TRP A 188 -2.94 -12.18 -6.51
C TRP A 188 -3.61 -13.02 -5.42
N ILE A 189 -3.06 -14.19 -5.06
CA ILE A 189 -3.63 -15.05 -4.00
C ILE A 189 -3.39 -14.44 -2.63
N TYR A 190 -2.23 -13.85 -2.40
CA TYR A 190 -1.95 -13.15 -1.13
C TYR A 190 -2.90 -11.98 -0.91
N HIS A 191 -3.17 -11.22 -1.96
CA HIS A 191 -4.18 -10.18 -1.92
C HIS A 191 -5.58 -10.75 -1.68
N ALA A 192 -5.94 -11.86 -2.31
CA ALA A 192 -7.22 -12.52 -2.07
C ALA A 192 -7.37 -12.98 -0.60
N LEU A 193 -6.31 -13.50 0.02
CA LEU A 193 -6.30 -13.85 1.44
C LEU A 193 -6.44 -12.61 2.35
N ASP A 194 -5.70 -11.53 2.06
CA ASP A 194 -5.80 -10.29 2.82
C ASP A 194 -7.22 -9.68 2.70
N LEU A 195 -7.79 -9.68 1.49
CA LEU A 195 -9.17 -9.25 1.25
C LEU A 195 -10.18 -10.16 1.96
N ALA A 196 -9.98 -11.48 1.94
CA ALA A 196 -10.84 -12.42 2.66
C ALA A 196 -10.82 -12.14 4.17
N SER A 197 -9.66 -11.80 4.74
CA SER A 197 -9.54 -11.40 6.14
C SER A 197 -10.32 -10.10 6.43
N GLN A 198 -10.26 -9.11 5.54
CA GLN A 198 -11.00 -7.87 5.65
C GLN A 198 -12.52 -8.09 5.54
N ILE A 199 -12.97 -8.93 4.62
CA ILE A 199 -14.39 -9.29 4.46
C ILE A 199 -14.89 -10.08 5.67
N ALA A 200 -14.11 -11.04 6.17
CA ALA A 200 -14.45 -11.78 7.39
C ALA A 200 -14.61 -10.83 8.59
N PHE A 201 -13.68 -9.88 8.75
CA PHE A 201 -13.79 -8.84 9.77
C PHE A 201 -15.05 -7.99 9.60
N LEU A 202 -15.35 -7.53 8.39
CA LEU A 202 -16.57 -6.78 8.08
C LEU A 202 -17.84 -7.57 8.46
N LEU A 203 -17.92 -8.84 8.08
CA LEU A 203 -19.07 -9.70 8.38
C LEU A 203 -19.23 -9.93 9.89
N LEU A 204 -18.12 -10.12 10.61
CA LEU A 204 -18.14 -10.24 12.07
C LEU A 204 -18.58 -8.95 12.74
N LEU A 205 -18.13 -7.80 12.25
CA LEU A 205 -18.52 -6.49 12.77
C LEU A 205 -20.01 -6.21 12.52
N ILE A 206 -20.51 -6.52 11.31
CA ILE A 206 -21.95 -6.44 10.99
C ILE A 206 -22.74 -7.37 11.92
N SER A 207 -22.29 -8.61 12.08
CA SER A 207 -22.92 -9.57 12.99
C SER A 207 -22.97 -9.06 14.43
N TYR A 208 -21.88 -8.44 14.90
CA TYR A 208 -21.81 -7.82 16.22
C TYR A 208 -22.80 -6.66 16.38
N VAL A 209 -22.83 -5.74 15.42
CA VAL A 209 -23.69 -4.56 15.45
C VAL A 209 -25.18 -4.93 15.36
N LEU A 210 -25.53 -5.89 14.51
CA LEU A 210 -26.93 -6.32 14.34
C LEU A 210 -27.42 -7.18 15.51
N ASN A 211 -26.52 -7.97 16.11
CA ASN A 211 -26.84 -8.85 17.23
C ASN A 211 -25.87 -8.57 18.40
N PRO A 212 -26.02 -7.43 19.09
CA PRO A 212 -25.19 -7.09 20.24
C PRO A 212 -25.43 -8.11 21.37
N PRO A 213 -24.41 -8.38 22.20
CA PRO A 213 -24.57 -9.24 23.36
C PRO A 213 -25.68 -8.68 24.26
N ARG A 214 -26.61 -9.54 24.68
CA ARG A 214 -27.68 -9.16 25.62
C ARG A 214 -27.16 -9.39 27.03
N PRO A 215 -27.10 -8.36 27.90
CA PRO A 215 -26.76 -8.58 29.30
C PRO A 215 -27.83 -9.48 29.93
N ALA A 216 -27.43 -10.64 30.45
CA ALA A 216 -28.25 -11.42 31.35
C ALA A 216 -28.23 -10.72 32.72
N PHE A 217 -29.40 -10.56 33.34
CA PHE A 217 -29.54 -9.76 34.57
C PHE A 217 -28.72 -10.26 35.79
N PHE A 218 -28.01 -11.40 35.70
CA PHE A 218 -27.38 -12.08 36.85
C PHE A 218 -25.97 -12.66 36.66
N SER A 219 -25.25 -12.43 35.55
CA SER A 219 -23.89 -13.00 35.35
C SER A 219 -22.74 -12.01 35.54
N LEU A 220 -21.57 -12.54 35.91
CA LEU A 220 -20.34 -11.79 36.14
C LEU A 220 -19.78 -11.19 34.84
N PRO A 221 -19.15 -10.01 34.87
CA PRO A 221 -18.70 -9.28 33.67
C PRO A 221 -17.71 -10.06 32.78
N LEU A 222 -16.95 -11.01 33.33
CA LEU A 222 -16.03 -11.86 32.56
C LEU A 222 -16.70 -13.00 31.77
N GLU A 223 -17.95 -13.37 32.08
CA GLU A 223 -18.69 -14.42 31.34
C GLU A 223 -19.23 -13.90 29.98
N TYR A 224 -19.07 -12.61 29.68
CA TYR A 224 -19.68 -11.96 28.51
C TYR A 224 -18.78 -11.82 27.29
N ILE A 225 -17.48 -12.11 27.39
CA ILE A 225 -16.59 -12.04 26.24
C ILE A 225 -16.75 -13.32 25.43
N GLY A 226 -17.58 -13.24 24.40
CA GLY A 226 -17.76 -14.32 23.43
C GLY A 226 -16.58 -14.45 22.47
N TYR A 227 -16.58 -15.54 21.70
CA TYR A 227 -15.55 -15.80 20.68
C TYR A 227 -15.51 -14.72 19.59
N ARG A 228 -16.66 -14.10 19.27
CA ARG A 228 -16.78 -13.07 18.23
C ARG A 228 -15.99 -11.83 18.59
N GLU A 229 -16.09 -11.40 19.84
CA GLU A 229 -15.42 -10.25 20.41
C GLU A 229 -13.90 -10.49 20.42
N VAL A 230 -13.45 -11.67 20.86
CA VAL A 230 -12.04 -12.07 20.79
C VAL A 230 -11.52 -12.06 19.36
N VAL A 231 -12.25 -12.63 18.40
CA VAL A 231 -11.83 -12.66 17.00
C VAL A 231 -11.77 -11.25 16.40
N LEU A 232 -12.71 -10.35 16.73
CA LEU A 232 -12.65 -8.94 16.30
C LEU A 232 -11.43 -8.22 16.87
N ILE A 233 -11.09 -8.43 18.14
CA ILE A 233 -9.90 -7.85 18.77
C ILE A 233 -8.62 -8.39 18.13
N VAL A 234 -8.55 -9.71 17.88
CA VAL A 234 -7.39 -10.35 17.25
C VAL A 234 -7.21 -9.85 15.82
N LEU A 235 -8.28 -9.81 15.01
CA LEU A 235 -8.22 -9.34 13.63
C LEU A 235 -7.92 -7.85 13.54
N SER A 236 -8.51 -7.01 14.39
CA SER A 236 -8.20 -5.57 14.41
C SER A 236 -6.74 -5.32 14.77
N THR A 237 -6.22 -6.01 15.79
CA THR A 237 -4.80 -5.94 16.17
C THR A 237 -3.89 -6.40 15.02
N ALA A 238 -4.24 -7.53 14.38
CA ALA A 238 -3.52 -8.04 13.23
C ALA A 238 -3.43 -6.99 12.11
N VAL A 239 -4.54 -6.38 11.71
CA VAL A 239 -4.54 -5.41 10.60
C VAL A 239 -3.73 -4.15 10.95
N ILE A 240 -3.85 -3.65 12.20
CA ILE A 240 -3.10 -2.49 12.69
C ILE A 240 -1.58 -2.74 12.60
N LEU A 241 -1.12 -3.92 13.02
CA LEU A 241 0.29 -4.32 12.94
C LEU A 241 0.80 -4.40 11.49
N HIS A 242 -0.08 -4.63 10.52
CA HIS A 242 0.30 -4.77 9.12
C HIS A 242 0.45 -3.41 8.41
N SER A 243 -0.46 -2.45 8.63
CA SER A 243 -0.47 -1.19 7.88
C SER A 243 -1.19 -0.04 8.58
N TRP A 244 -0.45 0.86 9.22
CA TRP A 244 -1.03 1.99 9.98
C TRP A 244 -2.00 2.88 9.19
N THR A 245 -1.68 3.24 7.95
CA THR A 245 -2.43 4.24 7.16
C THR A 245 -3.82 3.78 6.71
N ALA A 246 -4.02 2.47 6.55
CA ALA A 246 -5.29 1.87 6.13
C ALA A 246 -6.04 1.22 7.31
N SER A 247 -5.56 1.41 8.55
CA SER A 247 -6.06 0.70 9.73
C SER A 247 -7.07 1.48 10.55
N MET A 248 -7.55 2.64 10.11
CA MET A 248 -8.39 3.50 10.95
C MET A 248 -9.68 2.81 11.44
N PRO A 249 -10.48 2.11 10.61
CA PRO A 249 -11.64 1.38 11.12
C PRO A 249 -11.25 0.31 12.14
N PHE A 250 -10.19 -0.44 11.87
CA PHE A 250 -9.68 -1.46 12.78
C PHE A 250 -9.22 -0.87 14.11
N ALA A 251 -8.52 0.27 14.08
CA ALA A 251 -8.11 1.01 15.28
C ALA A 251 -9.31 1.52 16.08
N LEU A 252 -10.36 2.02 15.41
CA LEU A 252 -11.60 2.43 16.07
C LEU A 252 -12.31 1.24 16.72
N THR A 253 -12.38 0.08 16.05
CA THR A 253 -12.95 -1.11 16.70
C THR A 253 -12.15 -1.55 17.92
N LEU A 254 -10.82 -1.59 17.81
CA LEU A 254 -9.96 -1.95 18.92
C LEU A 254 -10.12 -0.96 20.07
N ALA A 255 -10.14 0.33 19.78
CA ALA A 255 -10.37 1.38 20.79
C ALA A 255 -11.75 1.22 21.45
N ALA A 256 -12.82 0.93 20.69
CA ALA A 256 -14.14 0.71 21.24
C ALA A 256 -14.18 -0.49 22.22
N PHE A 257 -13.48 -1.58 21.92
CA PHE A 257 -13.36 -2.71 22.84
C PHE A 257 -12.48 -2.39 24.06
N LEU A 258 -11.33 -1.74 23.86
CA LEU A 258 -10.41 -1.38 24.94
C LEU A 258 -11.05 -0.41 25.94
N LEU A 259 -11.86 0.54 25.47
CA LEU A 259 -12.54 1.55 26.31
C LEU A 259 -13.62 0.95 27.22
N ASN A 260 -14.15 -0.25 26.93
CA ASN A 260 -15.18 -0.89 27.77
C ASN A 260 -14.67 -2.09 28.55
N LEU A 261 -13.37 -2.41 28.48
CA LEU A 261 -12.83 -3.48 29.31
C LEU A 261 -13.17 -3.23 30.79
N PRO A 262 -13.68 -4.25 31.52
CA PRO A 262 -13.73 -5.68 31.16
C PRO A 262 -14.98 -6.14 30.37
N SER A 263 -15.94 -5.26 30.10
CA SER A 263 -17.17 -5.54 29.36
C SER A 263 -17.05 -5.34 27.82
N ALA A 264 -18.02 -5.86 27.08
CA ALA A 264 -18.16 -5.61 25.64
C ALA A 264 -19.03 -4.37 25.37
N PRO A 265 -18.76 -3.59 24.30
CA PRO A 265 -19.50 -2.36 24.01
C PRO A 265 -20.98 -2.62 23.71
N LEU A 266 -21.87 -2.00 24.47
CA LEU A 266 -23.34 -2.17 24.39
C LEU A 266 -24.02 -1.02 23.62
N PRO A 267 -25.21 -1.23 22.99
CA PRO A 267 -25.88 -0.21 22.17
C PRO A 267 -26.19 1.14 22.84
N SER A 268 -26.28 1.17 24.17
CA SER A 268 -26.50 2.40 24.95
C SER A 268 -25.23 3.22 25.18
N GLU A 269 -24.06 2.68 24.85
CA GLU A 269 -22.76 3.27 25.16
C GLU A 269 -22.16 4.00 23.96
N SER A 270 -21.34 5.02 24.25
CA SER A 270 -20.63 5.80 23.21
C SER A 270 -19.68 4.94 22.38
N SER A 271 -19.13 3.88 22.97
CA SER A 271 -18.27 2.91 22.31
C SER A 271 -18.96 2.12 21.20
N PHE A 272 -20.24 1.81 21.35
CA PHE A 272 -21.02 1.18 20.29
C PHE A 272 -21.22 2.14 19.11
N ASN A 273 -21.35 3.44 19.37
CA ASN A 273 -21.33 4.45 18.31
C ASN A 273 -19.98 4.50 17.57
N ILE A 274 -18.86 4.26 18.27
CA ILE A 274 -17.54 4.12 17.64
C ILE A 274 -17.48 2.88 16.73
N LEU A 275 -18.12 1.77 17.13
CA LEU A 275 -18.23 0.58 16.27
C LEU A 275 -19.08 0.83 15.03
N LEU A 276 -20.20 1.56 15.16
CA LEU A 276 -21.03 1.98 14.02
C LEU A 276 -20.23 2.86 13.05
N LEU A 277 -19.49 3.84 13.58
CA LEU A 277 -18.60 4.68 12.78
C LEU A 277 -17.54 3.85 12.06
N SER A 278 -16.91 2.91 12.77
CA SER A 278 -15.95 1.98 12.17
C SER A 278 -16.57 1.16 11.03
N LEU A 279 -17.77 0.64 11.23
CA LEU A 279 -18.49 -0.13 10.21
C LEU A 279 -18.72 0.71 8.94
N VAL A 280 -19.20 1.94 9.09
CA VAL A 280 -19.42 2.87 7.97
C VAL A 280 -18.10 3.18 7.26
N LEU A 281 -17.04 3.48 8.01
CA LEU A 281 -15.72 3.75 7.42
C LEU A 281 -15.14 2.55 6.69
N LEU A 282 -15.34 1.33 7.21
CA LEU A 282 -14.90 0.10 6.55
C LEU A 282 -15.66 -0.15 5.24
N LEU A 283 -16.97 0.10 5.21
CA LEU A 283 -17.76 0.03 3.98
C LEU A 283 -17.29 1.04 2.94
N ILE A 284 -17.02 2.29 3.35
CA ILE A 284 -16.46 3.32 2.47
C ILE A 284 -15.08 2.89 1.96
N GLN A 285 -14.21 2.38 2.84
CA GLN A 285 -12.85 1.97 2.51
C GLN A 285 -12.81 0.88 1.43
N LEU A 286 -13.78 -0.03 1.40
CA LEU A 286 -13.87 -1.09 0.38
C LEU A 286 -14.00 -0.53 -1.05
N HIS A 287 -14.49 0.70 -1.19
CA HIS A 287 -14.68 1.38 -2.47
C HIS A 287 -13.44 2.18 -2.91
N PHE A 288 -12.39 2.26 -2.10
CA PHE A 288 -11.16 2.96 -2.45
C PHE A 288 -10.20 2.08 -3.25
N PRO A 289 -9.37 2.67 -4.14
CA PRO A 289 -8.31 1.96 -4.88
C PRO A 289 -7.07 1.73 -3.99
N LEU A 290 -7.29 1.34 -2.73
CA LEU A 290 -6.25 1.09 -1.73
C LEU A 290 -6.21 -0.41 -1.41
N CYS A 291 -5.05 -0.96 -1.10
CA CYS A 291 -4.94 -2.36 -0.68
C CYS A 291 -5.37 -2.56 0.78
N PRO A 292 -6.13 -3.64 1.10
CA PRO A 292 -6.79 -4.58 0.19
C PRO A 292 -8.09 -3.99 -0.42
N SER A 293 -8.37 -4.33 -1.68
CA SER A 293 -9.56 -3.85 -2.41
C SER A 293 -10.04 -4.88 -3.42
N PRO A 294 -11.37 -5.12 -3.54
CA PRO A 294 -11.93 -6.10 -4.47
C PRO A 294 -11.63 -5.77 -5.95
N PHE A 295 -11.41 -4.49 -6.28
CA PHE A 295 -11.14 -4.03 -7.64
C PHE A 295 -9.81 -4.54 -8.22
N LEU A 296 -8.89 -4.98 -7.36
CA LEU A 296 -7.60 -5.56 -7.77
C LEU A 296 -7.72 -7.02 -8.22
N LEU A 297 -8.78 -7.73 -7.79
CA LEU A 297 -9.04 -9.11 -8.20
C LEU A 297 -9.77 -9.18 -9.54
N ILE A 298 -10.72 -8.27 -9.76
CA ILE A 298 -11.61 -8.27 -10.93
C ILE A 298 -11.11 -7.24 -11.96
N ARG A 299 -10.38 -7.69 -12.99
CA ARG A 299 -9.93 -6.86 -14.14
C ARG A 299 -9.46 -5.44 -13.72
N PRO A 300 -8.27 -5.32 -13.09
CA PRO A 300 -7.81 -4.06 -12.50
C PRO A 300 -7.79 -2.89 -13.50
N GLU A 301 -7.52 -3.19 -14.78
CA GLU A 301 -7.48 -2.23 -15.89
C GLU A 301 -8.80 -1.47 -16.11
N ARG A 302 -9.95 -2.00 -15.66
CA ARG A 302 -11.26 -1.37 -15.81
C ARG A 302 -11.79 -0.83 -14.48
N CYS A 303 -11.63 -1.60 -13.41
CA CYS A 303 -12.21 -1.26 -12.11
C CYS A 303 -11.42 -0.18 -11.36
N LEU A 304 -10.08 -0.19 -11.45
CA LEU A 304 -9.26 0.80 -10.74
C LEU A 304 -9.38 2.22 -11.28
N PRO A 305 -9.42 2.48 -12.60
CA PRO A 305 -9.67 3.83 -13.12
C PRO A 305 -11.01 4.40 -12.66
N LEU A 306 -12.04 3.56 -12.55
CA LEU A 306 -13.34 3.97 -12.02
C LEU A 306 -13.26 4.31 -10.53
N ALA A 307 -12.61 3.46 -9.71
CA ALA A 307 -12.42 3.74 -8.29
C ALA A 307 -11.57 5.01 -8.07
N ALA A 308 -10.55 5.21 -8.90
CA ALA A 308 -9.71 6.41 -8.93
C ALA A 308 -10.54 7.66 -9.28
N LEU A 309 -11.42 7.57 -10.27
CA LEU A 309 -12.37 8.62 -10.61
C LEU A 309 -13.28 8.93 -9.42
N ILE A 310 -13.91 7.93 -8.79
CA ILE A 310 -14.79 8.15 -7.62
C ILE A 310 -14.02 8.87 -6.51
N VAL A 311 -12.79 8.45 -6.20
CA VAL A 311 -11.99 9.11 -5.16
C VAL A 311 -11.64 10.55 -5.53
N ASN A 312 -11.12 10.80 -6.73
CA ASN A 312 -10.65 12.12 -7.11
C ASN A 312 -11.79 13.10 -7.44
N SER A 313 -12.85 12.61 -8.08
CA SER A 313 -13.97 13.42 -8.59
C SER A 313 -15.12 13.54 -7.61
N VAL A 314 -15.34 12.55 -6.73
CA VAL A 314 -16.43 12.60 -5.73
C VAL A 314 -15.88 12.95 -4.36
N PHE A 315 -15.00 12.11 -3.81
CA PHE A 315 -14.49 12.31 -2.45
C PHE A 315 -13.57 13.54 -2.35
N GLY A 316 -12.74 13.82 -3.34
CA GLY A 316 -11.85 14.99 -3.36
C GLY A 316 -12.61 16.31 -3.17
N PRO A 317 -13.58 16.64 -4.03
CA PRO A 317 -14.45 17.80 -3.87
C PRO A 317 -15.23 17.80 -2.57
N ILE A 318 -15.85 16.68 -2.19
CA ILE A 318 -16.62 16.59 -0.93
C ILE A 318 -15.73 16.93 0.26
N MET A 319 -14.52 16.39 0.33
CA MET A 319 -13.59 16.67 1.42
C MET A 319 -13.12 18.13 1.43
N LYS A 320 -12.87 18.74 0.27
CA LYS A 320 -12.50 20.16 0.17
C LYS A 320 -13.64 21.07 0.62
N VAL A 321 -14.87 20.78 0.17
CA VAL A 321 -16.08 21.51 0.57
C VAL A 321 -16.32 21.33 2.07
N LEU A 322 -16.25 20.10 2.58
CA LEU A 322 -16.41 19.81 4.00
C LEU A 322 -15.38 20.56 4.82
N LEU A 323 -14.08 20.52 4.46
CA LEU A 323 -13.03 21.26 5.17
C LEU A 323 -13.25 22.77 5.17
N LEU A 324 -13.71 23.33 4.05
CA LEU A 324 -14.01 24.76 3.92
C LEU A 324 -15.16 25.17 4.86
N PHE A 325 -16.23 24.36 4.91
CA PHE A 325 -17.41 24.66 5.73
C PHE A 325 -17.34 24.09 7.15
N LEU A 326 -16.34 23.26 7.48
CA LEU A 326 -16.21 22.58 8.76
C LEU A 326 -16.24 23.54 9.96
N PRO A 327 -15.51 24.69 9.97
CA PRO A 327 -15.55 25.60 11.10
C PRO A 327 -16.95 26.18 11.35
N VAL A 328 -17.65 26.53 10.27
CA VAL A 328 -19.01 27.09 10.33
C VAL A 328 -20.00 26.03 10.75
N LEU A 329 -19.89 24.81 10.22
CA LEU A 329 -20.73 23.67 10.59
C LEU A 329 -20.54 23.27 12.06
N LEU A 330 -19.29 23.26 12.54
CA LEU A 330 -18.98 22.91 13.92
C LEU A 330 -19.53 23.97 14.88
N LEU A 331 -19.34 25.25 14.54
CA LEU A 331 -19.89 26.36 15.33
C LEU A 331 -21.43 26.35 15.34
N SER A 332 -22.07 26.10 14.19
CA SER A 332 -23.53 26.08 14.08
C SER A 332 -24.15 24.90 14.81
N VAL A 333 -23.55 23.70 14.71
CA VAL A 333 -23.97 22.51 15.48
C VAL A 333 -23.75 22.71 16.98
N LEU A 334 -22.64 23.32 17.38
CA LEU A 334 -22.36 23.62 18.79
C LEU A 334 -23.38 24.60 19.36
N PHE A 335 -23.67 25.69 18.65
CA PHE A 335 -24.70 26.65 19.07
C PHE A 335 -26.11 26.03 19.06
N LEU A 336 -26.42 25.17 18.09
CA LEU A 336 -27.70 24.46 18.07
C LEU A 336 -27.81 23.49 19.25
N SER A 337 -26.76 22.73 19.57
CA SER A 337 -26.72 21.83 20.73
C SER A 337 -26.92 22.58 22.04
N TYR A 338 -26.24 23.73 22.19
CA TYR A 338 -26.39 24.60 23.37
C TYR A 338 -27.81 25.17 23.48
N ALA A 339 -28.40 25.60 22.35
CA ALA A 339 -29.75 26.16 22.32
C ALA A 339 -30.84 25.12 22.59
N LEU A 340 -30.63 23.86 22.16
CA LEU A 340 -31.52 22.73 22.41
C LEU A 340 -31.35 22.13 23.82
N SER A 341 -30.38 22.60 24.62
CA SER A 341 -29.99 22.01 25.90
C SER A 341 -29.59 20.52 25.81
N ASP A 342 -29.21 20.06 24.61
CA ASP A 342 -28.79 18.68 24.41
C ASP A 342 -27.38 18.46 24.96
N VAL A 343 -27.28 17.42 25.80
CA VAL A 343 -26.23 17.07 26.78
C VAL A 343 -24.88 16.67 26.15
N PHE A 344 -24.63 16.95 24.87
CA PHE A 344 -23.56 16.31 24.12
C PHE A 344 -22.13 16.67 24.60
N LEU A 345 -21.96 17.76 25.37
CA LEU A 345 -20.68 18.21 25.96
C LEU A 345 -20.86 18.84 27.35
N VAL A 346 -21.49 18.15 28.31
CA VAL A 346 -21.69 18.73 29.66
C VAL A 346 -20.38 18.75 30.46
N VAL A 347 -19.74 19.92 30.51
CA VAL A 347 -19.13 20.43 31.75
C VAL A 347 -20.26 21.16 32.49
N SER A 348 -20.52 20.71 33.71
CA SER A 348 -21.68 21.05 34.55
C SER A 348 -21.89 22.56 34.74
N PHE A 349 -22.70 23.19 33.88
CA PHE A 349 -23.31 24.48 34.16
C PHE A 349 -24.82 24.34 33.94
N VAL A 350 -25.60 24.68 34.97
CA VAL A 350 -27.08 24.72 34.90
C VAL A 350 -27.43 25.87 33.97
N LEU A 351 -27.79 25.52 32.74
CA LEU A 351 -27.97 26.50 31.68
C LEU A 351 -29.43 26.55 31.25
N VAL A 352 -30.05 27.71 31.46
CA VAL A 352 -31.44 27.96 31.11
C VAL A 352 -31.59 27.83 29.59
N PRO A 353 -32.59 27.08 29.09
CA PRO A 353 -32.81 26.90 27.67
C PRO A 353 -32.93 28.24 26.93
N ALA A 354 -32.25 28.36 25.78
CA ALA A 354 -32.31 29.56 24.95
C ALA A 354 -33.73 29.81 24.39
N PRO A 355 -34.15 31.07 24.18
CA PRO A 355 -35.46 31.42 23.65
C PRO A 355 -35.77 30.72 22.30
N ILE A 356 -37.04 30.33 22.09
CA ILE A 356 -37.51 29.71 20.84
C ILE A 356 -36.98 30.37 19.55
N PRO A 357 -37.00 31.71 19.38
CA PRO A 357 -36.50 32.32 18.14
C PRO A 357 -35.00 32.10 17.89
N THR A 358 -34.20 31.94 18.95
CA THR A 358 -32.75 31.65 18.79
C THR A 358 -32.51 30.21 18.35
N ARG A 359 -33.34 29.26 18.80
CA ARG A 359 -33.29 27.86 18.36
C ARG A 359 -33.63 27.73 16.88
N GLU A 360 -34.67 28.45 16.45
CA GLU A 360 -35.10 28.50 15.05
C GLU A 360 -34.00 29.09 14.16
N LEU A 361 -33.37 30.19 14.60
CA LEU A 361 -32.27 30.80 13.85
C LEU A 361 -31.05 29.87 13.71
N PHE A 362 -30.64 29.18 14.78
CA PHE A 362 -29.55 28.21 14.69
C PHE A 362 -29.90 26.99 13.84
N PHE A 363 -31.15 26.53 13.90
CA PHE A 363 -31.63 25.45 13.02
C PHE A 363 -31.58 25.88 11.54
N ILE A 364 -32.06 27.09 11.23
CA ILE A 364 -31.98 27.66 9.87
C ILE A 364 -30.52 27.81 9.44
N LEU A 365 -29.62 28.21 10.34
CA LEU A 365 -28.18 28.31 10.06
C LEU A 365 -27.57 26.93 9.72
N VAL A 366 -27.88 25.90 10.50
CA VAL A 366 -27.42 24.52 10.22
C VAL A 366 -28.03 23.99 8.91
N ALA A 367 -29.33 24.21 8.67
CA ALA A 367 -29.99 23.78 7.46
C ALA A 367 -29.45 24.49 6.21
N SER A 368 -29.27 25.81 6.27
CA SER A 368 -28.72 26.60 5.16
C SER A 368 -27.27 26.25 4.86
N THR A 369 -26.42 26.05 5.88
CA THR A 369 -25.04 25.59 5.68
C THR A 369 -25.00 24.20 5.04
N PHE A 370 -25.87 23.28 5.45
CA PHE A 370 -25.99 21.96 4.82
C PHE A 370 -26.45 22.04 3.36
N ILE A 371 -27.43 22.90 3.04
CA ILE A 371 -27.90 23.13 1.68
C ILE A 371 -26.77 23.71 0.80
N ILE A 372 -26.01 24.69 1.32
CA ILE A 372 -24.86 25.27 0.60
C ILE A 372 -23.78 24.20 0.35
N ILE A 373 -23.48 23.34 1.33
CA ILE A 373 -22.56 22.21 1.16
C ILE A 373 -23.06 21.30 0.03
N LEU A 374 -24.34 20.91 0.06
CA LEU A 374 -24.93 20.03 -0.94
C LEU A 374 -24.87 20.63 -2.35
N LEU A 375 -25.24 21.91 -2.49
CA LEU A 375 -25.15 22.66 -3.75
C LEU A 375 -23.71 22.73 -4.24
N SER A 376 -22.75 23.01 -3.35
CA SER A 376 -21.33 23.09 -3.70
C SER A 376 -20.81 21.76 -4.23
N VAL A 377 -21.18 20.64 -3.60
CA VAL A 377 -20.84 19.29 -4.08
C VAL A 377 -21.51 18.99 -5.42
N LEU A 378 -22.79 19.32 -5.58
CA LEU A 378 -23.55 19.08 -6.81
C LEU A 378 -22.95 19.82 -8.02
N VAL A 379 -22.38 21.01 -7.81
CA VAL A 379 -21.72 21.79 -8.86
C VAL A 379 -20.31 21.25 -9.17
N LEU A 380 -19.52 20.90 -8.16
CA LEU A 380 -18.12 20.50 -8.36
C LEU A 380 -17.95 19.09 -8.93
N VAL A 381 -18.80 18.14 -8.54
CA VAL A 381 -18.62 16.73 -8.94
C VAL A 381 -18.77 16.53 -10.45
N PRO A 382 -19.83 17.01 -11.14
CA PRO A 382 -19.99 16.83 -12.58
C PRO A 382 -18.91 17.52 -13.41
N ALA A 383 -18.42 18.69 -12.97
CA ALA A 383 -17.37 19.45 -13.65
C ALA A 383 -16.03 18.70 -13.73
N SER A 384 -15.82 17.71 -12.86
CA SER A 384 -14.57 16.94 -12.77
C SER A 384 -14.55 15.68 -13.64
N ILE A 385 -15.65 15.33 -14.31
CA ILE A 385 -15.78 14.10 -15.10
C ILE A 385 -15.58 14.43 -16.57
N SER A 386 -14.41 14.06 -17.12
CA SER A 386 -14.14 14.13 -18.56
C SER A 386 -13.92 12.72 -19.09
N TYR A 387 -14.78 12.28 -20.00
CA TYR A 387 -14.61 10.99 -20.66
C TYR A 387 -13.69 11.14 -21.87
N VAL A 388 -12.61 10.37 -21.91
CA VAL A 388 -11.69 10.33 -23.04
C VAL A 388 -11.71 8.93 -23.63
N ARG A 389 -12.01 8.83 -24.94
CA ARG A 389 -11.95 7.56 -25.65
C ARG A 389 -10.47 7.19 -25.84
N GLY A 390 -10.00 6.17 -25.14
CA GLY A 390 -8.59 5.79 -25.14
C GLY A 390 -8.31 4.42 -24.53
N TYR A 391 -7.04 4.21 -24.16
CA TYR A 391 -6.53 3.02 -23.49
C TYR A 391 -7.33 2.69 -22.20
N SER A 392 -7.46 1.41 -21.85
CA SER A 392 -8.36 0.95 -20.76
C SER A 392 -8.12 1.65 -19.43
N TRP A 393 -6.87 1.95 -19.11
CA TRP A 393 -6.49 2.65 -17.90
C TRP A 393 -6.83 4.15 -17.91
N ASP A 394 -6.87 4.80 -19.08
CA ASP A 394 -7.01 6.26 -19.21
C ASP A 394 -8.42 6.71 -19.61
N GLN A 395 -9.42 5.82 -19.52
CA GLN A 395 -10.81 6.07 -19.96
C GLN A 395 -11.45 7.32 -19.33
N TYR A 396 -11.05 7.67 -18.11
CA TYR A 396 -11.65 8.75 -17.31
C TYR A 396 -10.72 9.95 -17.08
N SER A 397 -9.53 9.93 -17.69
CA SER A 397 -8.45 10.94 -17.73
C SER A 397 -7.09 10.28 -17.55
N ALA A 398 -6.05 10.90 -18.12
CA ALA A 398 -4.67 10.43 -17.97
C ALA A 398 -4.19 10.47 -16.51
N SER A 399 -4.61 11.46 -15.72
CA SER A 399 -4.23 11.58 -14.31
C SER A 399 -4.87 10.47 -13.46
N ASN A 400 -6.15 10.16 -13.68
CA ASN A 400 -6.83 9.06 -12.99
C ASN A 400 -6.23 7.71 -13.38
N GLY A 401 -5.89 7.52 -14.67
CA GLY A 401 -5.21 6.31 -15.15
C GLY A 401 -3.82 6.13 -14.56
N GLN A 402 -3.03 7.20 -14.46
CA GLN A 402 -1.73 7.18 -13.76
C GLN A 402 -1.88 6.83 -12.29
N MET A 403 -2.86 7.41 -11.58
CA MET A 403 -3.12 7.06 -10.18
C MET A 403 -3.51 5.58 -10.04
N ALA A 404 -4.38 5.08 -10.90
CA ALA A 404 -4.82 3.68 -10.91
C ALA A 404 -3.65 2.71 -11.15
N ARG A 405 -2.80 2.98 -12.15
CA ARG A 405 -1.58 2.21 -12.41
C ARG A 405 -0.62 2.25 -11.22
N ALA A 406 -0.42 3.44 -10.63
CA ALA A 406 0.50 3.59 -9.50
C ALA A 406 0.05 2.77 -8.29
N GLN A 407 -1.26 2.77 -8.00
CA GLN A 407 -1.82 1.93 -6.93
C GLN A 407 -1.72 0.44 -7.27
N PHE A 408 -2.02 0.04 -8.51
CA PHE A 408 -1.85 -1.35 -8.95
C PHE A 408 -0.39 -1.80 -8.78
N TYR A 409 0.58 -1.05 -9.26
CA TYR A 409 2.00 -1.42 -9.19
C TYR A 409 2.50 -1.48 -7.75
N ARG A 410 2.10 -0.54 -6.89
CA ARG A 410 2.38 -0.61 -5.44
C ARG A 410 1.81 -1.87 -4.81
N SER A 411 0.61 -2.27 -5.24
CA SER A 411 -0.04 -3.50 -4.79
C SER A 411 0.77 -4.73 -5.21
N VAL A 412 1.16 -4.82 -6.49
CA VAL A 412 1.99 -5.92 -7.00
C VAL A 412 3.29 -6.03 -6.22
N VAL A 413 3.99 -4.91 -6.01
CA VAL A 413 5.25 -4.87 -5.24
C VAL A 413 5.04 -5.30 -3.79
N ARG A 414 3.98 -4.81 -3.12
CA ARG A 414 3.67 -5.15 -1.72
C ARG A 414 3.47 -6.66 -1.53
N TYR A 415 2.72 -7.31 -2.43
CA TYR A 415 2.44 -8.74 -2.36
C TYR A 415 3.48 -9.64 -3.04
N SER A 416 4.48 -9.05 -3.71
CA SER A 416 5.62 -9.79 -4.30
C SER A 416 6.79 -9.96 -3.34
N LYS A 417 6.67 -9.51 -2.09
CA LYS A 417 7.66 -9.77 -1.04
C LYS A 417 7.76 -11.28 -0.79
N PRO A 418 8.97 -11.80 -0.50
CA PRO A 418 9.12 -13.19 -0.11
C PRO A 418 8.38 -13.44 1.22
N TYR A 419 7.68 -14.57 1.31
CA TYR A 419 7.02 -15.07 2.54
C TYR A 419 6.12 -14.04 3.27
N PRO A 420 5.14 -13.41 2.60
CA PRO A 420 4.27 -12.44 3.26
C PRO A 420 3.30 -13.14 4.22
N PHE A 421 3.13 -12.58 5.42
CA PHE A 421 2.15 -13.04 6.41
C PHE A 421 0.90 -12.15 6.33
N PRO A 422 -0.21 -12.60 5.74
CA PRO A 422 -1.47 -11.85 5.77
C PRO A 422 -2.12 -11.92 7.15
N PRO A 423 -3.02 -10.98 7.51
CA PRO A 423 -3.83 -11.07 8.71
C PRO A 423 -4.67 -12.37 8.74
N PRO A 424 -4.84 -13.04 9.89
CA PRO A 424 -4.29 -12.72 11.22
C PRO A 424 -2.87 -13.26 11.48
N PHE A 425 -2.27 -14.00 10.54
CA PHE A 425 -1.01 -14.71 10.74
C PHE A 425 0.19 -13.79 10.96
N ASN A 426 0.09 -12.52 10.59
CA ASN A 426 1.11 -11.52 10.83
C ASN A 426 1.39 -11.26 12.32
N ILE A 427 0.46 -11.59 13.23
CA ILE A 427 0.73 -11.59 14.67
C ILE A 427 1.85 -12.58 15.00
N LEU A 428 1.86 -13.75 14.36
CA LEU A 428 2.91 -14.76 14.57
C LEU A 428 4.25 -14.27 14.00
N TYR A 429 4.23 -13.60 12.85
CA TYR A 429 5.43 -12.92 12.34
C TYR A 429 5.95 -11.88 13.33
N PHE A 430 5.07 -11.06 13.89
CA PHE A 430 5.45 -10.06 14.88
C PHE A 430 6.11 -10.70 16.11
N VAL A 431 5.48 -11.73 16.68
CA VAL A 431 5.94 -12.40 17.91
C VAL A 431 7.20 -13.24 17.70
N PHE A 432 7.29 -14.02 16.62
CA PHE A 432 8.38 -14.99 16.41
C PHE A 432 9.52 -14.48 15.55
N ILE A 433 9.31 -13.45 14.73
CA ILE A 433 10.34 -12.92 13.82
C ILE A 433 10.71 -11.49 14.19
N LEU A 434 9.76 -10.56 14.20
CA LEU A 434 10.07 -9.13 14.37
C LEU A 434 10.62 -8.81 15.77
N VAL A 435 9.94 -9.27 16.83
CA VAL A 435 10.39 -9.04 18.22
C VAL A 435 11.76 -9.69 18.46
N PRO A 436 11.99 -10.98 18.13
CA PRO A 436 13.32 -11.57 18.24
C PRO A 436 14.38 -10.88 17.37
N ALA A 437 14.05 -10.44 16.15
CA ALA A 437 15.01 -9.72 15.30
C ALA A 437 15.47 -8.40 15.92
N GLN A 438 14.62 -7.75 16.73
CA GLN A 438 14.98 -6.55 17.47
C GLN A 438 15.72 -6.86 18.78
N VAL A 439 15.38 -7.97 19.45
CA VAL A 439 15.91 -8.32 20.78
C VAL A 439 17.24 -9.08 20.71
N LEU A 440 17.39 -10.04 19.81
CA LEU A 440 18.58 -10.91 19.68
C LEU A 440 19.90 -10.15 19.40
N PRO A 441 19.94 -9.03 18.66
CA PRO A 441 21.16 -8.25 18.50
C PRO A 441 21.72 -7.70 19.81
N TYR A 442 20.87 -7.47 20.83
CA TYR A 442 21.33 -7.07 22.16
C TYR A 442 22.03 -8.20 22.93
N PHE A 443 21.93 -9.44 22.43
CA PHE A 443 22.53 -10.64 23.03
C PHE A 443 23.61 -11.27 22.13
N ASP A 444 24.07 -10.58 21.08
CA ASP A 444 25.06 -11.09 20.10
C ASP A 444 24.67 -12.41 19.41
N ILE A 445 23.37 -12.72 19.33
CA ILE A 445 22.88 -13.93 18.67
C ILE A 445 22.68 -13.67 17.17
N SER A 446 23.12 -14.61 16.33
CA SER A 446 23.05 -14.47 14.87
C SER A 446 21.61 -14.52 14.33
N ILE A 447 21.26 -13.47 13.57
CA ILE A 447 19.94 -13.26 12.94
C ILE A 447 19.70 -14.24 11.78
N SER A 448 20.74 -14.89 11.24
CA SER A 448 20.63 -15.78 10.07
C SER A 448 19.64 -16.92 10.29
N SER A 449 19.55 -17.45 11.52
CA SER A 449 18.60 -18.48 11.93
C SER A 449 17.14 -18.05 11.78
N LEU A 450 16.83 -16.75 11.98
CA LEU A 450 15.46 -16.22 11.86
C LEU A 450 14.93 -16.32 10.43
N SER A 451 15.78 -16.16 9.42
CA SER A 451 15.36 -16.29 8.01
C SER A 451 14.92 -17.72 7.65
N ILE A 452 15.52 -18.73 8.30
CA ILE A 452 15.12 -20.14 8.13
C ILE A 452 13.82 -20.38 8.87
N LEU A 453 13.70 -19.88 10.11
CA LEU A 453 12.49 -19.98 10.91
C LEU A 453 11.30 -19.32 10.21
N GLU A 454 11.47 -18.12 9.64
CA GLU A 454 10.45 -17.41 8.88
C GLU A 454 9.89 -18.26 7.75
N LYS A 455 10.78 -18.88 6.94
CA LYS A 455 10.39 -19.77 5.84
C LYS A 455 9.60 -20.99 6.32
N ILE A 456 10.06 -21.63 7.40
CA ILE A 456 9.41 -22.82 7.95
C ILE A 456 8.03 -22.44 8.52
N LEU A 457 7.96 -21.38 9.32
CA LEU A 457 6.73 -20.89 9.93
C LEU A 457 5.71 -20.49 8.85
N TRP A 458 6.17 -19.78 7.82
CA TRP A 458 5.32 -19.37 6.72
C TRP A 458 4.75 -20.59 5.96
N ARG A 459 5.60 -21.58 5.62
CA ARG A 459 5.17 -22.79 4.91
C ARG A 459 4.23 -23.66 5.74
N ALA A 460 4.41 -23.70 7.05
CA ALA A 460 3.55 -24.48 7.94
C ALA A 460 2.17 -23.82 8.16
N ILE A 461 2.12 -22.48 8.23
CA ILE A 461 0.92 -21.77 8.66
C ILE A 461 0.19 -21.09 7.50
N VAL A 462 0.87 -20.28 6.70
CA VAL A 462 0.24 -19.48 5.63
C VAL A 462 0.06 -20.31 4.37
N GLY A 463 1.08 -21.09 4.02
CA GLY A 463 1.09 -21.85 2.78
C GLY A 463 -0.12 -22.78 2.56
N PRO A 464 -0.63 -23.54 3.56
CA PRO A 464 -1.81 -24.38 3.36
C PRO A 464 -3.04 -23.59 2.93
N PHE A 465 -3.25 -22.39 3.48
CA PHE A 465 -4.36 -21.52 3.09
C PHE A 465 -4.19 -20.98 1.66
N VAL A 466 -2.95 -20.65 1.27
CA VAL A 466 -2.64 -20.22 -0.12
C VAL A 466 -3.00 -21.32 -1.11
N VAL A 467 -2.66 -22.57 -0.80
CA VAL A 467 -2.99 -23.73 -1.63
C VAL A 467 -4.50 -23.92 -1.75
N ILE A 468 -5.23 -23.83 -0.63
CA ILE A 468 -6.71 -23.92 -0.63
C ILE A 468 -7.33 -22.84 -1.52
N VAL A 469 -6.93 -21.58 -1.35
CA VAL A 469 -7.44 -20.48 -2.18
C VAL A 469 -7.08 -20.69 -3.64
N ARG A 470 -5.86 -21.15 -3.95
CA ARG A 470 -5.47 -21.46 -5.33
C ARG A 470 -6.38 -22.51 -5.96
N PHE A 471 -6.68 -23.60 -5.25
CA PHE A 471 -7.60 -24.63 -5.73
C PHE A 471 -9.02 -24.10 -5.94
N LEU A 472 -9.55 -23.31 -5.00
CA LEU A 472 -10.87 -22.70 -5.14
C LEU A 472 -10.96 -21.78 -6.38
N THR A 473 -9.88 -21.06 -6.67
CA THR A 473 -9.83 -20.10 -7.77
C THR A 473 -9.61 -20.74 -9.14
N LEU A 474 -8.91 -21.88 -9.21
CA LEU A 474 -8.81 -22.70 -10.42
C LEU A 474 -10.15 -23.30 -10.83
N GLY A 475 -11.06 -23.56 -9.88
CA GLY A 475 -12.41 -24.02 -10.17
C GLY A 475 -13.35 -22.93 -10.73
N LEU A 476 -12.95 -21.66 -10.66
CA LEU A 476 -13.72 -20.50 -11.12
C LEU A 476 -13.24 -19.91 -12.46
N SER A 477 -12.07 -20.33 -12.93
CA SER A 477 -11.48 -19.95 -14.22
C SER A 477 -11.74 -21.02 -15.27
#